data_AF-A0A6T1I4D0-F1
#
_entry.id   AF-A0A6T1I4D0-F1
#
_cell.length_a   1.000
_cell.length_b   1.000
_cell.length_c   1.000
_cell.angle_alpha   90.00
_cell.angle_beta   90.00
_cell.angle_gamma   90.00
#
_symmetry.space_group_name_H-M   'P 1'
#
loop_
_entity.id
_entity.type
_entity.pdbx_description
1 polymer ?
#
loop_
_entity_poly.entity_id
_entity_poly.type
_entity_poly.pdbx_seq_one_letter_code
_entity_poly.pdbx_strand_id
1 'polypeptide(L)'
;MARSRWLAAALMTRTPRCRLAALPAVVSVALPTLLARPLRRRARIDLKQNRGGVVFAAYPKTGVTFSRQVLEHLGPWEDHSFGWCRDAESCSSYSCGFLWDLPFAVNSSQNLLHFVAAPSVRWAAPRGARIIHWYREPESMVISAYRYHKRATNELETWMFLPAVCTFCSPGIHEHLFAGCGYTCSYSELLNSVGVAEGVQLSTLMATLTIRHMTENLKRWAGDPRVLHLSMAHLWTSFNETLRCVFRFLRLRHGSLFRRLQKLDPGRGAGHTGEHLTTGRFRNRPLEGFLDMHHLAHMFDGAVFAHDGLLPLIQRRQLRLYGCPVVP
;
A
#
# COMPACT_ATOMS: atom_id res chain seq x y z
N MET A 1 -23.89 23.17 -24.96
CA MET A 1 -23.68 23.27 -23.50
C MET A 1 -24.60 22.28 -22.80
N ALA A 2 -24.13 21.07 -22.51
CA ALA A 2 -24.86 20.07 -21.74
C ALA A 2 -23.87 19.48 -20.73
N ARG A 3 -23.84 20.07 -19.53
CA ARG A 3 -22.99 19.63 -18.42
C ARG A 3 -23.89 19.37 -17.20
N SER A 4 -23.62 18.23 -16.57
CA SER A 4 -23.86 17.90 -15.16
C SER A 4 -25.31 17.92 -14.62
N ARG A 5 -26.01 16.79 -14.77
CA ARG A 5 -27.15 16.37 -13.92
C ARG A 5 -26.99 14.92 -13.45
N TRP A 6 -25.80 14.55 -12.94
CA TRP A 6 -25.51 13.17 -12.47
C TRP A 6 -25.27 13.06 -10.96
N LEU A 7 -25.86 13.92 -10.12
CA LEU A 7 -25.63 13.87 -8.67
C LEU A 7 -26.87 13.95 -7.77
N ALA A 8 -28.08 13.75 -8.30
CA ALA A 8 -29.27 13.72 -7.44
C ALA A 8 -30.38 12.81 -8.00
N ALA A 9 -30.21 11.49 -7.88
CA ALA A 9 -31.32 10.53 -7.84
C ALA A 9 -30.80 9.12 -7.55
N ALA A 10 -30.75 8.73 -6.27
CA ALA A 10 -30.69 7.32 -5.87
C ALA A 10 -31.36 7.16 -4.50
N LEU A 11 -32.66 7.48 -4.43
CA LEU A 11 -33.53 7.03 -3.36
C LEU A 11 -34.45 5.94 -3.94
N MET A 12 -34.30 4.74 -3.38
CA MET A 12 -35.25 3.63 -3.41
C MET A 12 -35.66 3.06 -4.78
N THR A 13 -34.87 2.14 -5.33
CA THR A 13 -35.42 1.03 -6.12
C THR A 13 -34.56 -0.23 -6.01
N ARG A 14 -35.15 -1.27 -5.42
CA ARG A 14 -34.88 -2.72 -5.57
C ARG A 14 -33.44 -3.11 -5.89
N THR A 15 -32.74 -3.60 -4.86
CA THR A 15 -31.56 -4.44 -5.03
C THR A 15 -31.90 -5.59 -6.00
N PRO A 16 -31.13 -5.81 -7.08
CA PRO A 16 -31.25 -7.03 -7.85
C PRO A 16 -30.93 -8.18 -6.90
N ARG A 17 -31.86 -9.12 -6.75
CA ARG A 17 -31.57 -10.40 -6.11
C ARG A 17 -30.51 -11.10 -6.96
N CYS A 18 -29.23 -10.92 -6.62
CA CYS A 18 -28.19 -11.84 -7.01
C CYS A 18 -28.64 -13.22 -6.52
N ARG A 19 -29.11 -14.06 -7.44
CA ARG A 19 -29.21 -15.48 -7.18
C ARG A 19 -27.77 -15.94 -6.95
N LEU A 20 -27.40 -16.08 -5.67
CA LEU A 20 -26.28 -16.89 -5.26
C LEU A 20 -26.55 -18.28 -5.85
N ALA A 21 -25.99 -18.56 -7.02
CA ALA A 21 -25.81 -19.93 -7.45
C ALA A 21 -25.04 -20.60 -6.31
N ALA A 22 -25.58 -21.69 -5.78
CA ALA A 22 -24.92 -22.47 -4.75
C ALA A 22 -23.49 -22.75 -5.22
N LEU A 23 -22.51 -22.16 -4.53
CA LEU A 23 -21.11 -22.42 -4.80
C LEU A 23 -20.91 -23.93 -4.66
N PRO A 24 -20.32 -24.62 -5.66
CA PRO A 24 -19.91 -26.00 -5.45
C PRO A 24 -18.99 -26.03 -4.23
N ALA A 25 -19.13 -27.08 -3.42
CA ALA A 25 -18.30 -27.29 -2.24
C ALA A 25 -16.83 -27.02 -2.60
N VAL A 26 -16.21 -26.08 -1.87
CA VAL A 26 -14.81 -25.69 -2.07
C VAL A 26 -13.98 -26.94 -1.89
N VAL A 27 -13.57 -27.54 -3.00
CA VAL A 27 -12.49 -28.53 -3.02
C VAL A 27 -11.26 -27.77 -2.51
N SER A 28 -10.69 -28.22 -1.40
CA SER A 28 -9.36 -27.79 -0.95
C SER A 28 -8.37 -28.09 -2.08
N VAL A 29 -8.19 -27.14 -2.99
CA VAL A 29 -7.11 -27.19 -3.97
C VAL A 29 -5.84 -26.93 -3.15
N ALA A 30 -5.03 -27.96 -2.99
CA ALA A 30 -3.69 -27.81 -2.46
C ALA A 30 -2.99 -26.71 -3.28
N LEU A 31 -2.63 -25.61 -2.61
CA LEU A 31 -1.88 -24.53 -3.25
C LEU A 31 -0.66 -25.15 -3.95
N PRO A 32 -0.47 -24.91 -5.27
CA PRO A 32 0.72 -25.39 -5.94
C PRO A 32 1.91 -24.81 -5.20
N THR A 33 2.76 -25.70 -4.69
CA THR A 33 4.04 -25.38 -4.08
C THR A 33 4.81 -24.54 -5.09
N LEU A 34 4.79 -23.22 -4.91
CA LEU A 34 5.54 -22.28 -5.72
C LEU A 34 7.00 -22.76 -5.69
N LEU A 35 7.47 -23.29 -6.81
CA LEU A 35 8.84 -23.76 -6.98
C LEU A 35 9.75 -22.59 -6.61
N ALA A 36 10.39 -22.70 -5.45
CA ALA A 36 11.28 -21.70 -4.92
C ALA A 36 12.39 -21.46 -5.96
N ARG A 37 12.44 -20.26 -6.54
CA ARG A 37 13.55 -19.85 -7.39
C ARG A 37 14.87 -20.13 -6.65
N PRO A 38 15.88 -20.75 -7.28
CA PRO A 38 17.12 -21.11 -6.62
C PRO A 38 17.73 -19.87 -5.96
N LEU A 39 17.79 -19.89 -4.64
CA LEU A 39 18.31 -18.80 -3.82
C LEU A 39 19.81 -18.63 -4.16
N ARG A 40 20.14 -17.65 -5.01
CA ARG A 40 21.54 -17.22 -5.18
C ARG A 40 22.12 -16.97 -3.80
N ARG A 41 23.22 -17.66 -3.45
CA ARG A 41 23.97 -17.51 -2.19
C ARG A 41 24.55 -16.08 -2.09
N ARG A 42 23.70 -15.09 -1.77
CA ARG A 42 24.12 -13.74 -1.40
C ARG A 42 24.63 -13.77 0.03
N ALA A 43 25.66 -12.99 0.32
CA ALA A 43 26.20 -12.82 1.67
C ALA A 43 25.06 -12.48 2.64
N ARG A 44 24.79 -13.36 3.61
CA ARG A 44 23.73 -13.19 4.60
C ARG A 44 24.13 -12.07 5.56
N ILE A 45 23.24 -11.10 5.75
CA ILE A 45 23.39 -10.14 6.84
C ILE A 45 23.11 -10.88 8.13
N ASP A 46 23.99 -10.71 9.11
CA ASP A 46 23.77 -11.26 10.44
C ASP A 46 22.71 -10.42 11.17
N LEU A 47 21.47 -10.93 11.18
CA LEU A 47 20.34 -10.36 11.91
C LEU A 47 20.22 -10.91 13.33
N LYS A 48 21.20 -11.68 13.85
CA LYS A 48 21.15 -12.29 15.20
C LYS A 48 20.92 -11.27 16.32
N GLN A 49 21.26 -10.00 16.11
CA GLN A 49 20.98 -8.93 17.07
C GLN A 49 19.48 -8.57 17.17
N ASN A 50 18.68 -8.99 16.20
CA ASN A 50 17.22 -8.84 16.16
C ASN A 50 16.55 -10.17 16.49
N ARG A 51 16.56 -10.52 17.77
CA ARG A 51 15.95 -11.77 18.29
C ARG A 51 14.43 -11.90 18.08
N GLY A 52 13.75 -10.90 17.53
CA GLY A 52 12.33 -11.01 17.15
C GLY A 52 12.09 -10.94 15.64
N GLY A 53 13.15 -10.94 14.83
CA GLY A 53 13.12 -10.74 13.38
C GLY A 53 12.63 -9.36 12.92
N VAL A 54 12.46 -9.22 11.61
CA VAL A 54 12.21 -7.93 10.94
C VAL A 54 11.04 -8.07 9.97
N VAL A 55 10.09 -7.13 10.06
CA VAL A 55 8.90 -7.06 9.22
C VAL A 55 8.89 -5.74 8.46
N PHE A 56 8.61 -5.79 7.15
CA PHE A 56 8.31 -4.63 6.32
C PHE A 56 6.80 -4.63 6.06
N ALA A 57 6.10 -3.66 6.63
CA ALA A 57 4.67 -3.45 6.45
C ALA A 57 4.46 -2.30 5.46
N ALA A 58 3.75 -2.52 4.35
CA ALA A 58 3.50 -1.49 3.35
C ALA A 58 2.12 -1.62 2.71
N TYR A 59 1.57 -0.52 2.23
CA TYR A 59 0.29 -0.45 1.55
C TYR A 59 0.52 -0.13 0.06
N PRO A 60 -0.45 -0.44 -0.82
CA PRO A 60 -0.44 0.05 -2.19
C PRO A 60 -0.02 1.53 -2.27
N LYS A 61 0.97 1.82 -3.12
CA LYS A 61 1.50 3.16 -3.37
C LYS A 61 2.20 3.86 -2.16
N THR A 62 2.55 3.15 -1.08
CA THR A 62 3.32 3.72 0.06
C THR A 62 4.79 3.32 0.11
N GLY A 63 5.26 2.46 -0.80
CA GLY A 63 6.65 1.99 -0.83
C GLY A 63 6.84 0.48 -1.00
N VAL A 64 5.82 -0.24 -1.49
CA VAL A 64 5.85 -1.69 -1.74
C VAL A 64 7.05 -2.10 -2.60
N THR A 65 7.24 -1.46 -3.76
CA THR A 65 8.34 -1.79 -4.68
C THR A 65 9.71 -1.57 -4.04
N PHE A 66 9.88 -0.42 -3.37
CA PHE A 66 11.12 -0.10 -2.67
C PHE A 66 11.41 -1.12 -1.56
N SER A 67 10.40 -1.49 -0.76
CA SER A 67 10.53 -2.47 0.31
C SER A 67 11.00 -3.82 -0.20
N ARG A 68 10.41 -4.32 -1.30
CA ARG A 68 10.81 -5.59 -1.93
C ARG A 68 12.26 -5.55 -2.42
N GLN A 69 12.66 -4.46 -3.08
CA GLN A 69 14.06 -4.29 -3.52
C GLN A 69 15.03 -4.24 -2.33
N VAL A 70 14.67 -3.56 -1.25
CA VAL A 70 15.48 -3.55 -0.01
C VAL A 70 15.61 -4.97 0.54
N LEU A 71 14.50 -5.71 0.68
CA LEU A 71 14.47 -7.09 1.18
C LEU A 71 15.38 -8.02 0.35
N GLU A 72 15.35 -7.92 -0.98
CA GLU A 72 16.24 -8.69 -1.87
C GLU A 72 17.73 -8.44 -1.61
N HIS A 73 18.09 -7.25 -1.12
CA HIS A 73 19.45 -6.92 -0.72
C HIS A 73 19.78 -7.32 0.72
N LEU A 74 18.77 -7.46 1.57
CA LEU A 74 18.94 -7.80 2.98
C LEU A 74 19.10 -9.31 3.20
N GLY A 75 18.34 -10.15 2.51
CA GLY A 75 18.42 -11.59 2.67
C GLY A 75 17.18 -12.35 2.20
N PRO A 76 17.06 -13.64 2.55
CA PRO A 76 15.84 -14.40 2.35
C PRO A 76 14.66 -13.74 3.05
N TRP A 77 13.50 -13.74 2.41
CA TRP A 77 12.30 -13.13 2.94
C TRP A 77 11.04 -13.89 2.52
N GLU A 78 9.98 -13.77 3.31
CA GLU A 78 8.64 -14.32 3.03
C GLU A 78 7.67 -13.20 2.68
N ASP A 79 6.85 -13.44 1.64
CA ASP A 79 5.78 -12.53 1.23
C ASP A 79 4.46 -12.94 1.89
N HIS A 80 4.02 -12.14 2.85
CA HIS A 80 2.69 -12.21 3.46
C HIS A 80 1.78 -11.21 2.75
N SER A 81 1.47 -11.54 1.49
CA SER A 81 0.44 -10.87 0.72
C SER A 81 -0.60 -11.89 0.29
N PHE A 82 -1.86 -11.49 0.30
CA PHE A 82 -2.86 -12.27 -0.40
C PHE A 82 -2.60 -12.14 -1.90
N GLY A 83 -2.63 -13.28 -2.60
CA GLY A 83 -2.46 -13.31 -4.04
C GLY A 83 -3.39 -12.30 -4.70
N TRP A 84 -2.83 -11.48 -5.60
CA TRP A 84 -3.64 -10.66 -6.49
C TRP A 84 -4.46 -11.60 -7.35
N CYS A 85 -5.77 -11.35 -7.51
CA CYS A 85 -6.56 -12.09 -8.48
C CYS A 85 -5.87 -12.03 -9.83
N ARG A 86 -5.62 -13.17 -10.43
CA ARG A 86 -5.05 -13.27 -11.78
C ARG A 86 -6.13 -13.33 -12.85
N ASP A 87 -7.33 -13.74 -12.45
CA ASP A 87 -8.49 -13.99 -13.29
C ASP A 87 -9.77 -13.73 -12.48
N ALA A 88 -10.91 -13.68 -13.16
CA ALA A 88 -12.20 -13.46 -12.52
C ALA A 88 -12.58 -14.63 -11.57
N GLU A 89 -12.09 -15.84 -11.85
CA GLU A 89 -12.39 -17.04 -11.06
C GLU A 89 -11.70 -17.03 -9.69
N SER A 90 -10.51 -16.43 -9.58
CA SER A 90 -9.78 -16.27 -8.33
C SER A 90 -10.34 -15.16 -7.43
N CYS A 91 -11.28 -14.35 -7.92
CA CYS A 91 -11.94 -13.33 -7.13
C CYS A 91 -13.21 -13.86 -6.48
N SER A 92 -13.11 -14.19 -5.19
CA SER A 92 -14.17 -14.89 -4.48
C SER A 92 -15.45 -14.08 -4.23
N SER A 93 -15.53 -12.78 -4.59
CA SER A 93 -16.71 -11.93 -4.36
C SER A 93 -16.47 -10.47 -4.74
N TYR A 94 -16.26 -10.17 -6.03
CA TYR A 94 -16.20 -8.79 -6.58
C TYR A 94 -15.07 -7.87 -6.04
N SER A 95 -14.35 -8.30 -5.00
CA SER A 95 -13.20 -7.62 -4.42
C SER A 95 -11.94 -8.45 -4.60
N CYS A 96 -10.91 -7.83 -5.17
CA CYS A 96 -9.55 -8.35 -5.24
C CYS A 96 -8.74 -7.90 -4.04
N GLY A 97 -7.89 -8.78 -3.52
CA GLY A 97 -6.96 -8.41 -2.45
C GLY A 97 -7.65 -8.33 -1.09
N PHE A 98 -6.92 -8.79 -0.09
CA PHE A 98 -7.37 -8.82 1.29
C PHE A 98 -6.35 -8.09 2.14
N LEU A 99 -6.83 -7.42 3.18
CA LEU A 99 -5.96 -6.86 4.19
C LEU A 99 -5.37 -7.99 4.99
N TRP A 100 -4.05 -7.97 5.20
CA TRP A 100 -3.40 -9.01 5.99
C TRP A 100 -3.81 -8.91 7.46
N ASP A 101 -4.52 -9.90 7.99
CA ASP A 101 -4.90 -9.99 9.39
C ASP A 101 -4.43 -11.27 10.10
N LEU A 102 -3.87 -12.22 9.35
CA LEU A 102 -3.41 -13.49 9.90
C LEU A 102 -2.14 -13.32 10.74
N PRO A 103 -2.07 -13.94 11.94
CA PRO A 103 -0.85 -13.97 12.71
C PRO A 103 0.17 -14.89 12.03
N PHE A 104 1.46 -14.56 12.16
CA PHE A 104 2.55 -15.46 11.82
C PHE A 104 3.65 -15.37 12.88
N ALA A 105 4.37 -16.47 13.08
CA ALA A 105 5.49 -16.51 14.00
C ALA A 105 6.75 -16.02 13.29
N VAL A 106 7.49 -15.11 13.94
CA VAL A 106 8.80 -14.71 13.44
C VAL A 106 9.85 -15.57 14.11
N ASN A 107 10.46 -16.48 13.34
CA ASN A 107 11.49 -17.35 13.87
C ASN A 107 12.85 -16.65 13.88
N SER A 108 13.27 -16.22 15.07
CA SER A 108 14.53 -15.52 15.29
C SER A 108 15.78 -16.32 14.92
N SER A 109 15.69 -17.65 14.91
CA SER A 109 16.81 -18.53 14.56
C SER A 109 17.09 -18.56 13.05
N GLN A 110 16.11 -18.20 12.22
CA GLN A 110 16.18 -18.36 10.78
C GLN A 110 16.69 -17.12 10.03
N ASN A 111 16.90 -15.99 10.73
CA ASN A 111 17.25 -14.70 10.11
C ASN A 111 16.31 -14.34 8.93
N LEU A 112 15.05 -14.74 9.02
CA LEU A 112 14.07 -14.57 7.97
C LEU A 112 13.43 -13.19 8.09
N LEU A 113 13.35 -12.50 6.96
CA LEU A 113 12.65 -11.23 6.84
C LEU A 113 11.22 -11.49 6.39
N HIS A 114 10.29 -10.63 6.77
CA HIS A 114 8.90 -10.76 6.36
C HIS A 114 8.42 -9.48 5.70
N PHE A 115 7.69 -9.60 4.60
CA PHE A 115 6.95 -8.51 3.98
C PHE A 115 5.46 -8.73 4.24
N VAL A 116 4.76 -7.72 4.74
CA VAL A 116 3.31 -7.77 4.99
C VAL A 116 2.65 -6.70 4.13
N ALA A 117 1.88 -7.13 3.14
CA ALA A 117 1.14 -6.22 2.27
C ALA A 117 -0.20 -5.83 2.92
N ALA A 118 -0.46 -4.52 2.97
CA ALA A 118 -1.68 -3.92 3.46
C ALA A 118 -2.18 -4.53 4.80
N PRO A 119 -1.39 -4.45 5.89
CA PRO A 119 -1.83 -5.01 7.16
C PRO A 119 -3.12 -4.35 7.65
N SER A 120 -4.06 -5.19 8.07
CA SER A 120 -5.30 -4.78 8.72
C SER A 120 -5.03 -4.11 10.06
N VAL A 121 -6.00 -3.36 10.56
CA VAL A 121 -5.99 -2.80 11.91
C VAL A 121 -6.13 -3.90 12.97
N ARG A 122 -6.71 -5.04 12.57
CA ARG A 122 -6.84 -6.23 13.43
C ARG A 122 -5.57 -7.05 13.51
N TRP A 123 -4.63 -6.85 12.58
CA TRP A 123 -3.39 -7.61 12.56
C TRP A 123 -2.60 -7.33 13.83
N ALA A 124 -2.26 -8.41 14.54
CA ALA A 124 -1.39 -8.36 15.70
C ALA A 124 0.05 -8.53 15.25
N ALA A 125 0.82 -7.45 15.33
CA ALA A 125 2.25 -7.48 15.04
C ALA A 125 2.97 -8.54 15.90
N PRO A 126 3.88 -9.36 15.31
CA PRO A 126 4.61 -10.37 16.06
C PRO A 126 5.37 -9.78 17.25
N ARG A 127 5.28 -10.46 18.40
CA ARG A 127 5.95 -10.03 19.63
C ARG A 127 7.47 -10.01 19.44
N GLY A 128 8.12 -8.93 19.86
CA GLY A 128 9.56 -8.75 19.76
C GLY A 128 10.09 -8.37 18.37
N ALA A 129 9.29 -8.48 17.30
CA ALA A 129 9.72 -8.10 15.97
C ALA A 129 9.93 -6.59 15.83
N ARG A 130 10.91 -6.21 15.01
CA ARG A 130 11.09 -4.83 14.52
C ARG A 130 10.30 -4.64 13.23
N ILE A 131 9.54 -3.57 13.13
CA ILE A 131 8.67 -3.31 12.00
C ILE A 131 9.11 -2.01 11.33
N ILE A 132 9.37 -2.08 10.03
CA ILE A 132 9.45 -0.90 9.18
C ILE A 132 8.07 -0.74 8.55
N HIS A 133 7.35 0.29 8.98
CA HIS A 133 5.99 0.58 8.54
C HIS A 133 6.02 1.75 7.54
N TRP A 134 5.67 1.45 6.28
CA TRP A 134 5.59 2.42 5.19
C TRP A 134 4.21 3.05 5.11
N TYR A 135 4.14 4.35 5.36
CA TYR A 135 2.93 5.16 5.22
C TYR A 135 3.11 6.24 4.14
N ARG A 136 2.01 6.89 3.78
CA ARG A 136 2.00 8.05 2.89
C ARG A 136 0.83 8.95 3.27
N GLU A 137 0.98 10.26 3.11
CA GLU A 137 -0.16 11.17 3.26
C GLU A 137 -1.31 10.73 2.34
N PRO A 138 -2.57 10.69 2.83
CA PRO A 138 -3.67 10.12 2.07
C PRO A 138 -3.88 10.78 0.70
N GLU A 139 -3.78 12.10 0.60
CA GLU A 139 -3.91 12.86 -0.66
C GLU A 139 -2.84 12.44 -1.66
N SER A 140 -1.59 12.38 -1.18
CA SER A 140 -0.46 11.91 -1.98
C SER A 140 -0.63 10.46 -2.44
N MET A 141 -1.25 9.61 -1.62
CA MET A 141 -1.57 8.23 -1.95
C MET A 141 -2.67 8.15 -3.03
N VAL A 142 -3.76 8.89 -2.88
CA VAL A 142 -4.86 8.98 -3.86
C VAL A 142 -4.36 9.47 -5.21
N ILE A 143 -3.61 10.58 -5.25
CA ILE A 143 -3.06 11.13 -6.49
C ILE A 143 -2.11 10.12 -7.13
N SER A 144 -1.27 9.46 -6.35
CA SER A 144 -0.39 8.42 -6.88
C SER A 144 -1.16 7.23 -7.45
N ALA A 145 -2.25 6.80 -6.80
CA ALA A 145 -3.11 5.74 -7.28
C ALA A 145 -3.82 6.14 -8.58
N TYR A 146 -4.43 7.33 -8.61
CA TYR A 146 -5.06 7.89 -9.81
C TYR A 146 -4.09 7.90 -11.01
N ARG A 147 -2.90 8.50 -10.85
CA ARG A 147 -1.92 8.61 -11.92
C ARG A 147 -1.40 7.25 -12.37
N TYR A 148 -1.21 6.33 -11.43
CA TYR A 148 -0.80 4.98 -11.74
C TYR A 148 -1.88 4.24 -12.52
N HIS A 149 -3.11 4.20 -12.01
CA HIS A 149 -4.19 3.44 -12.65
C HIS A 149 -4.61 4.04 -14.00
N LYS A 150 -4.46 5.36 -14.16
CA LYS A 150 -4.67 6.03 -15.45
C LYS A 150 -3.71 5.63 -16.56
N ARG A 151 -2.54 5.13 -16.19
CA ARG A 151 -1.49 4.73 -17.13
C ARG A 151 -1.30 3.22 -17.16
N ALA A 152 -1.97 2.50 -16.27
CA ALA A 152 -1.78 1.08 -16.13
C ALA A 152 -2.23 0.37 -17.41
N THR A 153 -1.43 -0.60 -17.82
CA THR A 153 -1.74 -1.56 -18.87
C THR A 153 -2.21 -2.86 -18.24
N ASN A 154 -2.81 -3.76 -19.05
CA ASN A 154 -3.28 -5.08 -18.58
C ASN A 154 -2.20 -5.91 -17.89
N GLU A 155 -0.92 -5.64 -18.20
CA GLU A 155 0.24 -6.36 -17.66
C GLU A 155 0.58 -5.97 -16.22
N LEU A 156 0.21 -4.76 -15.78
CA LEU A 156 0.60 -4.25 -14.47
C LEU A 156 -0.40 -4.62 -13.38
N GLU A 157 -1.71 -4.50 -13.65
CA GLU A 157 -2.77 -4.71 -12.68
C GLU A 157 -4.03 -5.28 -13.35
N THR A 158 -3.97 -6.55 -13.79
CA THR A 158 -5.03 -7.22 -14.57
C THR A 158 -6.43 -7.06 -13.99
N TRP A 159 -6.56 -7.07 -12.65
CA TRP A 159 -7.84 -6.91 -11.96
C TRP A 159 -8.64 -5.66 -12.39
N MET A 160 -7.96 -4.58 -12.77
CA MET A 160 -8.62 -3.31 -13.09
C MET A 160 -9.36 -3.33 -14.43
N PHE A 161 -9.09 -4.33 -15.26
CA PHE A 161 -9.73 -4.56 -16.55
C PHE A 161 -10.83 -5.61 -16.47
N LEU A 162 -11.03 -6.23 -15.30
CA LEU A 162 -12.13 -7.15 -15.07
C LEU A 162 -13.41 -6.35 -14.74
N PRO A 163 -14.57 -6.72 -15.32
CA PRO A 163 -15.85 -6.04 -15.04
C PRO A 163 -16.23 -6.11 -13.56
N ALA A 164 -16.63 -4.97 -13.00
CA ALA A 164 -17.09 -4.85 -11.61
C ALA A 164 -16.14 -5.51 -10.58
N VAL A 165 -14.84 -5.40 -10.81
CA VAL A 165 -13.81 -5.85 -9.89
C VAL A 165 -13.05 -4.65 -9.35
N CYS A 166 -12.84 -4.62 -8.05
CA CYS A 166 -12.00 -3.60 -7.44
C CYS A 166 -11.15 -4.13 -6.29
N THR A 167 -10.00 -3.50 -6.02
CA THR A 167 -9.09 -3.93 -4.95
C THR A 167 -9.35 -3.21 -3.63
N PHE A 168 -9.36 -3.96 -2.52
CA PHE A 168 -9.54 -3.41 -1.16
C PHE A 168 -10.82 -2.57 -0.98
N CYS A 169 -11.91 -2.94 -1.63
CA CYS A 169 -13.18 -2.22 -1.52
C CYS A 169 -14.07 -2.81 -0.42
N SER A 170 -14.83 -1.95 0.26
CA SER A 170 -16.02 -2.41 0.97
C SER A 170 -17.19 -2.62 -0.01
N PRO A 171 -18.21 -3.42 0.34
CA PRO A 171 -19.39 -3.60 -0.51
C PRO A 171 -20.07 -2.29 -0.91
N GLY A 172 -20.15 -1.31 0.00
CA GLY A 172 -20.75 -0.01 -0.29
C GLY A 172 -19.94 0.82 -1.30
N ILE A 173 -18.61 0.74 -1.25
CA ILE A 173 -17.75 1.41 -2.25
C ILE A 173 -17.87 0.72 -3.61
N HIS A 174 -17.92 -0.61 -3.63
CA HIS A 174 -18.11 -1.39 -4.86
C HIS A 174 -19.43 -1.02 -5.56
N GLU A 175 -20.55 -1.00 -4.82
CA GLU A 175 -21.85 -0.54 -5.32
C GLU A 175 -21.73 0.88 -5.89
N HIS A 176 -21.11 1.81 -5.17
CA HIS A 176 -20.98 3.21 -5.60
C HIS A 176 -20.17 3.37 -6.89
N LEU A 177 -19.16 2.51 -7.11
CA LEU A 177 -18.34 2.55 -8.32
C LEU A 177 -19.08 2.00 -9.54
N PHE A 178 -19.74 0.84 -9.40
CA PHE A 178 -20.17 0.04 -10.55
C PHE A 178 -21.68 0.04 -10.81
N ALA A 179 -22.52 0.46 -9.85
CA ALA A 179 -23.97 0.49 -10.04
C ALA A 179 -24.39 1.38 -11.22
N GLY A 180 -23.70 2.50 -11.42
CA GLY A 180 -23.97 3.45 -12.51
C GLY A 180 -23.80 2.86 -13.92
N CYS A 181 -23.02 1.78 -14.06
CA CYS A 181 -22.83 1.05 -15.32
C CYS A 181 -23.49 -0.34 -15.31
N GLY A 182 -24.36 -0.62 -14.33
CA GLY A 182 -24.99 -1.92 -14.16
C GLY A 182 -23.99 -3.06 -13.99
N TYR A 183 -22.84 -2.81 -13.37
CA TYR A 183 -21.78 -3.80 -13.12
C TYR A 183 -21.12 -4.39 -14.39
N THR A 184 -21.29 -3.75 -15.54
CA THR A 184 -20.71 -4.24 -16.81
C THR A 184 -19.35 -3.63 -17.13
N CYS A 185 -19.01 -2.51 -16.49
CA CYS A 185 -17.76 -1.81 -16.70
C CYS A 185 -16.67 -2.24 -15.73
N SER A 186 -15.42 -2.18 -16.17
CA SER A 186 -14.22 -2.35 -15.37
C SER A 186 -13.81 -1.03 -14.69
N TYR A 187 -12.96 -1.11 -13.66
CA TYR A 187 -12.44 0.09 -13.00
C TYR A 187 -11.63 0.97 -13.96
N SER A 188 -10.89 0.35 -14.89
CA SER A 188 -10.15 1.07 -15.93
C SER A 188 -11.07 1.88 -16.84
N GLU A 189 -12.17 1.27 -17.31
CA GLU A 189 -13.16 1.95 -18.16
C GLU A 189 -13.84 3.09 -17.42
N LEU A 190 -14.26 2.88 -16.17
CA LEU A 190 -14.82 3.95 -15.31
C LEU A 190 -13.85 5.10 -15.16
N LEU A 191 -12.60 4.80 -14.82
CA LEU A 191 -11.60 5.82 -14.61
C LEU A 191 -11.38 6.59 -15.92
N ASN A 192 -11.28 5.90 -17.06
CA ASN A 192 -11.07 6.43 -18.42
C ASN A 192 -12.23 7.15 -19.08
N SER A 193 -13.46 6.98 -18.58
CA SER A 193 -14.63 7.69 -19.09
C SER A 193 -14.85 9.06 -18.44
N VAL A 194 -14.17 9.37 -17.33
CA VAL A 194 -14.39 10.60 -16.56
C VAL A 194 -13.23 11.60 -16.63
N GLY A 195 -13.53 12.85 -16.27
CA GLY A 195 -12.56 13.93 -16.14
C GLY A 195 -11.55 13.70 -15.02
N VAL A 196 -10.57 14.61 -14.91
CA VAL A 196 -9.49 14.49 -13.92
C VAL A 196 -10.01 14.55 -12.49
N ALA A 197 -10.92 15.49 -12.19
CA ALA A 197 -11.47 15.68 -10.85
C ALA A 197 -12.29 14.47 -10.40
N GLU A 198 -13.21 14.01 -11.25
CA GLU A 198 -14.03 12.82 -11.03
C GLU A 198 -13.15 11.57 -10.92
N GLY A 199 -12.11 11.44 -11.75
CA GLY A 199 -11.18 10.32 -11.66
C GLY A 199 -10.38 10.27 -10.36
N VAL A 200 -10.06 11.43 -9.79
CA VAL A 200 -9.45 11.53 -8.46
C VAL A 200 -10.46 11.17 -7.37
N GLN A 201 -11.74 11.54 -7.51
CA GLN A 201 -12.80 11.09 -6.59
C GLN A 201 -13.00 9.57 -6.64
N LEU A 202 -13.05 8.96 -7.83
CA LEU A 202 -13.09 7.50 -7.98
C LEU A 202 -11.89 6.82 -7.30
N SER A 203 -10.70 7.39 -7.48
CA SER A 203 -9.47 6.88 -6.85
C SER A 203 -9.48 7.07 -5.33
N THR A 204 -10.16 8.10 -4.83
CA THR A 204 -10.37 8.33 -3.39
C THR A 204 -11.23 7.21 -2.82
N LEU A 205 -12.40 6.97 -3.42
CA LEU A 205 -13.33 5.91 -3.00
C LEU A 205 -12.61 4.55 -2.92
N MET A 206 -11.86 4.21 -3.97
CA MET A 206 -11.03 3.01 -4.04
C MET A 206 -9.98 2.89 -2.93
N ALA A 207 -9.32 4.00 -2.58
CA ALA A 207 -8.25 3.99 -1.59
C ALA A 207 -8.77 4.01 -0.14
N THR A 208 -10.08 4.23 0.07
CA THR A 208 -10.70 4.50 1.38
C THR A 208 -10.29 3.50 2.45
N LEU A 209 -10.52 2.21 2.19
CA LEU A 209 -10.25 1.15 3.16
C LEU A 209 -8.74 1.05 3.45
N THR A 210 -7.92 1.08 2.41
CA THR A 210 -6.45 1.00 2.55
C THR A 210 -5.91 2.16 3.38
N ILE A 211 -6.34 3.38 3.10
CA ILE A 211 -5.97 4.57 3.84
C ILE A 211 -6.40 4.41 5.30
N ARG A 212 -7.66 4.04 5.58
CA ARG A 212 -8.14 3.81 6.95
C ARG A 212 -7.24 2.85 7.73
N HIS A 213 -6.87 1.70 7.14
CA HIS A 213 -6.02 0.74 7.82
C HIS A 213 -4.60 1.24 8.06
N MET A 214 -4.04 1.95 7.09
CA MET A 214 -2.73 2.60 7.23
C MET A 214 -2.73 3.65 8.34
N THR A 215 -3.71 4.55 8.37
CA THR A 215 -3.79 5.65 9.33
C THR A 215 -4.08 5.13 10.74
N GLU A 216 -4.93 4.13 10.90
CA GLU A 216 -5.20 3.52 12.20
C GLU A 216 -3.98 2.72 12.71
N ASN A 217 -3.25 2.02 11.84
CA ASN A 217 -1.98 1.39 12.23
C ASN A 217 -0.89 2.41 12.56
N LEU A 218 -0.86 3.54 11.87
CA LEU A 218 0.04 4.65 12.18
C LEU A 218 -0.23 5.18 13.59
N LYS A 219 -1.50 5.46 13.93
CA LYS A 219 -1.92 5.88 15.29
C LYS A 219 -1.55 4.83 16.34
N ARG A 220 -1.95 3.57 16.11
CA ARG A 220 -1.75 2.45 17.03
C ARG A 220 -0.28 2.19 17.35
N TRP A 221 0.63 2.40 16.39
CA TRP A 221 2.05 2.12 16.54
C TRP A 221 2.92 3.35 16.79
N ALA A 222 2.34 4.56 16.81
CA ALA A 222 3.08 5.83 16.94
C ALA A 222 4.00 5.89 18.17
N GLY A 223 3.63 5.21 19.26
CA GLY A 223 4.40 5.13 20.50
C GLY A 223 5.37 3.95 20.58
N ASP A 224 5.24 2.92 19.74
CA ASP A 224 6.00 1.66 19.88
C ASP A 224 7.44 1.79 19.34
N PRO A 225 8.49 1.68 20.17
CA PRO A 225 9.90 1.78 19.75
C PRO A 225 10.36 0.59 18.90
N ARG A 226 9.52 -0.41 18.68
CA ARG A 226 9.77 -1.49 17.73
C ARG A 226 9.24 -1.17 16.34
N VAL A 227 8.62 -0.01 16.13
CA VAL A 227 8.06 0.39 14.83
C VAL A 227 8.76 1.66 14.33
N LEU A 228 9.38 1.55 13.17
CA LEU A 228 9.93 2.67 12.40
C LEU A 228 8.95 3.03 11.28
N HIS A 229 8.32 4.18 11.40
CA HIS A 229 7.45 4.77 10.40
C HIS A 229 8.27 5.53 9.37
N LEU A 230 8.19 5.10 8.11
CA LEU A 230 8.82 5.79 6.99
C LEU A 230 7.77 6.15 5.96
N SER A 231 7.98 7.28 5.30
CA SER A 231 7.22 7.67 4.12
C SER A 231 8.15 7.85 2.96
N MET A 232 7.61 7.85 1.74
CA MET A 232 8.41 8.15 0.55
C MET A 232 9.09 9.52 0.64
N ALA A 233 8.48 10.49 1.34
CA ALA A 233 9.06 11.81 1.54
C ALA A 233 10.38 11.79 2.34
N HIS A 234 10.59 10.82 3.24
CA HIS A 234 11.88 10.65 3.92
C HIS A 234 13.00 10.34 2.91
N LEU A 235 12.73 9.39 1.99
CA LEU A 235 13.68 9.01 0.95
C LEU A 235 14.01 10.18 0.02
N TRP A 236 13.01 11.01 -0.32
CA TRP A 236 13.21 12.19 -1.16
C TRP A 236 13.94 13.33 -0.46
N THR A 237 13.65 13.54 0.83
CA THR A 237 14.27 14.60 1.64
C THR A 237 15.75 14.30 1.86
N SER A 238 16.06 13.07 2.29
CA SER A 238 17.45 12.63 2.44
C SER A 238 17.54 11.12 2.43
N PHE A 239 17.84 10.56 1.25
CA PHE A 239 17.95 9.12 1.07
C PHE A 239 19.02 8.50 1.98
N ASN A 240 20.21 9.10 2.03
CA ASN A 240 21.33 8.61 2.83
C ASN A 240 21.02 8.64 4.34
N GLU A 241 20.44 9.71 4.86
CA GLU A 241 20.07 9.79 6.28
C GLU A 241 18.93 8.83 6.61
N THR A 242 17.98 8.65 5.71
CA THR A 242 16.91 7.65 5.86
C THR A 242 17.49 6.23 5.96
N LEU A 243 18.43 5.87 5.09
CA LEU A 243 19.11 4.58 5.19
C LEU A 243 19.90 4.44 6.49
N ARG A 244 20.63 5.47 6.93
CA ARG A 244 21.35 5.42 8.23
C ARG A 244 20.39 5.22 9.40
N CYS A 245 19.22 5.85 9.36
CA CYS A 245 18.13 5.63 10.32
C CYS A 245 17.62 4.19 10.29
N VAL A 246 17.36 3.62 9.10
CA VAL A 246 16.98 2.20 8.96
C VAL A 246 18.05 1.27 9.54
N PHE A 247 19.33 1.51 9.27
CA PHE A 247 20.42 0.67 9.78
C PHE A 247 20.52 0.75 11.30
N ARG A 248 20.43 1.95 11.89
CA ARG A 248 20.41 2.13 13.35
C ARG A 248 19.21 1.41 13.97
N PHE A 249 18.03 1.57 13.39
CA PHE A 249 16.83 0.89 13.82
C PHE A 249 16.98 -0.64 13.76
N LEU A 250 17.56 -1.18 12.69
CA LEU A 250 17.79 -2.62 12.54
C LEU A 250 19.07 -3.11 13.23
N ARG A 251 19.81 -2.25 13.95
CA ARG A 251 21.11 -2.56 14.57
C ARG A 251 22.12 -3.14 13.57
N LEU A 252 22.09 -2.66 12.34
CA LEU A 252 23.01 -3.06 11.28
C LEU A 252 24.21 -2.11 11.22
N ARG A 253 25.40 -2.68 11.01
CA ARG A 253 26.60 -1.88 10.73
C ARG A 253 26.54 -1.31 9.31
N HIS A 254 26.98 -0.07 9.15
CA HIS A 254 27.19 0.52 7.83
C HIS A 254 28.34 -0.23 7.12
N GLY A 255 28.21 -0.46 5.82
CA GLY A 255 29.20 -1.24 5.07
C GLY A 255 28.83 -1.45 3.61
N SER A 256 29.23 -2.59 3.04
CA SER A 256 28.96 -2.92 1.62
C SER A 256 27.46 -2.91 1.28
N LEU A 257 26.60 -3.29 2.22
CA LEU A 257 25.15 -3.22 2.07
C LEU A 257 24.64 -1.80 1.86
N PHE A 258 25.17 -0.82 2.60
CA PHE A 258 24.76 0.59 2.46
C PHE A 258 25.02 1.06 1.02
N ARG A 259 26.21 0.76 0.48
CA ARG A 259 26.56 1.05 -0.92
C ARG A 259 25.67 0.33 -1.94
N ARG A 260 25.20 -0.88 -1.64
CA ARG A 260 24.24 -1.59 -2.52
C ARG A 260 22.88 -0.89 -2.51
N LEU A 261 22.38 -0.52 -1.33
CA LEU A 261 21.10 0.16 -1.19
C LEU A 261 21.12 1.59 -1.74
N GLN A 262 22.29 2.25 -1.82
CA GLN A 262 22.46 3.52 -2.55
C GLN A 262 22.09 3.46 -4.04
N LYS A 263 22.05 2.27 -4.64
CA LYS A 263 21.57 2.08 -6.01
C LYS A 263 20.05 2.20 -6.14
N LEU A 264 19.33 2.18 -5.02
CA LEU A 264 17.88 2.35 -4.95
C LEU A 264 17.48 3.82 -4.66
N ASP A 265 18.44 4.74 -4.67
CA ASP A 265 18.19 6.16 -4.42
C ASP A 265 17.31 6.73 -5.53
N PRO A 266 16.05 7.10 -5.23
CA PRO A 266 15.12 7.54 -6.26
C PRO A 266 15.50 8.92 -6.82
N GLY A 267 16.38 9.68 -6.14
CA GLY A 267 16.88 10.97 -6.61
C GLY A 267 18.05 10.88 -7.60
N ARG A 268 18.73 9.73 -7.70
CA ARG A 268 19.96 9.60 -8.52
C ARG A 268 19.73 9.37 -10.01
N GLY A 269 18.48 9.31 -10.48
CA GLY A 269 18.12 9.33 -11.91
C GLY A 269 18.64 8.18 -12.79
N ALA A 270 19.48 7.30 -12.27
CA ALA A 270 20.19 6.31 -13.06
C ALA A 270 19.48 4.95 -13.03
N GLY A 271 18.62 4.69 -14.02
CA GLY A 271 18.29 3.32 -14.43
C GLY A 271 17.05 2.68 -13.81
N HIS A 272 16.20 3.41 -13.08
CA HIS A 272 14.85 2.93 -12.83
C HIS A 272 14.03 3.12 -14.09
N THR A 273 13.80 2.02 -14.81
CA THR A 273 12.84 1.93 -15.91
C THR A 273 11.58 2.65 -15.48
N GLY A 274 11.28 3.74 -16.17
CA GLY A 274 10.43 4.80 -15.69
C GLY A 274 8.95 4.45 -15.56
N GLU A 275 8.56 3.24 -15.23
CA GLU A 275 7.17 2.81 -15.32
C GLU A 275 6.37 3.14 -14.05
N HIS A 276 7.01 3.17 -12.87
CA HIS A 276 6.30 3.22 -11.59
C HIS A 276 6.47 4.50 -10.76
N LEU A 277 7.30 5.45 -11.21
CA LEU A 277 7.54 6.70 -10.49
C LEU A 277 6.58 7.79 -10.98
N THR A 278 5.64 8.18 -10.12
CA THR A 278 4.74 9.33 -10.35
C THR A 278 5.34 10.64 -9.84
N THR A 279 6.24 10.58 -8.86
CA THR A 279 6.90 11.76 -8.27
C THR A 279 7.73 12.53 -9.30
N GLY A 280 7.63 13.86 -9.29
CA GLY A 280 8.39 14.75 -10.17
C GLY A 280 7.92 14.82 -11.62
N ARG A 281 7.01 13.93 -12.04
CA ARG A 281 6.51 13.89 -13.43
C ARG A 281 5.25 14.68 -13.68
N PHE A 282 4.51 14.98 -12.62
CA PHE A 282 3.22 15.65 -12.70
C PHE A 282 3.21 16.87 -11.79
N ARG A 283 2.56 17.93 -12.26
CA ARG A 283 2.19 19.07 -11.41
C ARG A 283 0.98 18.65 -10.58
N ASN A 284 1.22 18.19 -9.36
CA ASN A 284 0.16 17.67 -8.47
C ASN A 284 -0.54 18.74 -7.66
N ARG A 285 0.03 19.95 -7.52
CA ARG A 285 -0.56 21.06 -6.74
C ARG A 285 -2.05 21.32 -7.02
N PRO A 286 -2.55 21.32 -8.27
CA PRO A 286 -3.98 21.52 -8.51
C PRO A 286 -4.85 20.39 -7.97
N LEU A 287 -4.34 19.14 -7.98
CA LEU A 287 -5.05 17.99 -7.43
C LEU A 287 -5.00 17.97 -5.90
N GLU A 288 -3.87 18.37 -5.32
CA GLU A 288 -3.72 18.55 -3.87
C GLU A 288 -4.74 19.58 -3.38
N GLY A 289 -4.77 20.78 -3.97
CA GLY A 289 -5.75 21.80 -3.63
C GLY A 289 -7.21 21.37 -3.88
N PHE A 290 -7.48 20.56 -4.91
CA PHE A 290 -8.81 19.98 -5.12
C PHE A 290 -9.22 19.06 -3.97
N LEU A 291 -8.33 18.17 -3.52
CA LEU A 291 -8.59 17.25 -2.41
C LEU A 291 -8.75 17.99 -1.08
N ASP A 292 -7.96 19.05 -0.87
CA ASP A 292 -8.06 19.91 0.32
C ASP A 292 -9.42 20.64 0.37
N MET A 293 -9.83 21.25 -0.75
CA MET A 293 -11.09 22.01 -0.85
C MET A 293 -12.34 21.14 -0.72
N HIS A 294 -12.30 19.91 -1.24
CA HIS A 294 -13.47 19.02 -1.19
C HIS A 294 -13.56 18.24 0.12
N HIS A 295 -12.76 18.62 1.12
CA HIS A 295 -12.69 18.02 2.44
C HIS A 295 -12.91 16.52 2.37
N LEU A 296 -11.90 15.79 1.88
CA LEU A 296 -11.87 14.34 1.98
C LEU A 296 -12.27 13.87 3.40
N ALA A 297 -12.01 14.67 4.43
CA ALA A 297 -12.58 14.51 5.76
C ALA A 297 -14.01 13.96 5.80
N HIS A 298 -14.97 14.48 5.01
CA HIS A 298 -16.34 13.96 5.01
C HIS A 298 -16.47 12.53 4.46
N MET A 299 -15.62 12.14 3.50
CA MET A 299 -15.59 10.76 2.97
C MET A 299 -14.91 9.77 3.91
N PHE A 300 -14.14 10.25 4.89
CA PHE A 300 -13.34 9.41 5.78
C PHE A 300 -13.65 9.67 7.28
N ASP A 301 -14.90 10.03 7.59
CA ASP A 301 -15.40 10.29 8.95
C ASP A 301 -14.58 11.33 9.75
N GLY A 302 -13.84 12.22 9.08
CA GLY A 302 -12.94 13.23 9.64
C GLY A 302 -11.69 12.67 10.34
N ALA A 303 -11.76 11.44 10.85
CA ALA A 303 -10.73 10.81 11.67
C ALA A 303 -9.45 10.43 10.92
N VAL A 304 -9.53 10.29 9.60
CA VAL A 304 -8.41 9.82 8.76
C VAL A 304 -7.42 10.94 8.45
N PHE A 305 -7.86 12.20 8.37
CA PHE A 305 -7.00 13.35 8.05
C PHE A 305 -6.56 14.14 9.28
N ALA A 306 -7.11 13.84 10.46
CA ALA A 306 -6.68 14.39 11.74
C ALA A 306 -5.34 13.75 12.19
N HIS A 307 -4.29 13.93 11.38
CA HIS A 307 -2.91 13.61 11.73
C HIS A 307 -2.17 14.81 12.32
N ASP A 308 -2.83 15.97 12.40
CA ASP A 308 -2.32 17.20 12.99
C ASP A 308 -1.81 16.92 14.41
N GLY A 309 -0.48 16.90 14.55
CA GLY A 309 0.23 16.59 15.79
C GLY A 309 0.78 15.17 15.92
N LEU A 310 0.20 14.15 15.26
CA LEU A 310 0.71 12.78 15.32
C LEU A 310 2.07 12.63 14.61
N LEU A 311 2.17 13.15 13.38
CA LEU A 311 3.39 13.04 12.58
C LEU A 311 4.59 13.74 13.25
N PRO A 312 4.47 14.99 13.76
CA PRO A 312 5.55 15.61 14.54
C PRO A 312 5.98 14.80 15.77
N LEU A 313 5.06 14.11 16.45
CA LEU A 313 5.40 13.23 17.58
C LEU A 313 6.23 12.02 17.12
N ILE A 314 5.79 11.35 16.06
CA ILE A 314 6.50 10.21 15.46
C ILE A 314 7.89 10.64 14.99
N GLN A 315 7.99 11.75 14.26
CA GLN A 315 9.26 12.27 13.72
C GLN A 315 10.23 12.63 14.84
N ARG A 316 9.80 13.38 15.87
CA ARG A 316 10.64 13.71 17.03
C ARG A 316 11.17 12.47 17.73
N ARG A 317 10.32 11.47 17.94
CA ARG A 317 10.70 10.18 18.53
C ARG A 317 11.76 9.48 17.69
N GLN A 318 11.55 9.37 16.38
CA GLN A 318 12.46 8.66 15.46
C GLN A 318 13.78 9.39 15.26
N LEU A 319 13.77 10.72 15.23
CA LEU A 319 14.98 11.54 15.26
C LEU A 319 15.76 11.26 16.54
N ARG A 320 15.11 11.27 17.71
CA ARG A 320 15.78 11.01 19.00
C ARG A 320 16.35 9.59 19.09
N LEU A 321 15.59 8.58 18.70
CA LEU A 321 15.98 7.17 18.89
C LEU A 321 16.92 6.66 17.79
N TYR A 322 16.74 7.10 16.54
CA TYR A 322 17.41 6.53 15.38
C TYR A 322 17.99 7.58 14.42
N GLY A 323 17.91 8.88 14.76
CA GLY A 323 18.40 9.99 13.94
C GLY A 323 17.81 10.03 12.53
N CYS A 324 16.52 9.74 12.39
CA CYS A 324 15.82 9.83 11.10
C CYS A 324 15.63 11.29 10.68
N PRO A 325 15.68 11.60 9.37
CA PRO A 325 15.42 12.95 8.90
C PRO A 325 13.98 13.37 9.21
N VAL A 326 13.79 14.64 9.52
CA VAL A 326 12.46 15.25 9.65
C VAL A 326 11.97 15.59 8.25
N VAL A 327 10.74 15.18 7.93
CA VAL A 327 10.09 15.54 6.67
C VAL A 327 9.26 16.80 6.93
N PRO A 328 9.40 17.84 6.10
CA PRO A 328 8.66 19.08 6.23
C PRO A 328 7.16 18.93 5.96
#